data_AF-A0AAW4YF90-F1
#
_entry.id   AF-A0AAW4YF90-F1
#
_cell.length_a   1.000
_cell.length_b   1.000
_cell.length_c   1.000
_cell.angle_alpha   90.00
_cell.angle_beta   90.00
_cell.angle_gamma   90.00
#
_symmetry.space_group_name_H-M   'P 1'
#
loop_
_entity.id
_entity.type
_entity.pdbx_description
1 polymer ?
#
loop_
_entity_poly.entity_id
_entity_poly.type
_entity_poly.pdbx_seq_one_letter_code
_entity_poly.pdbx_strand_id
1 'polypeptide(L)'
;MKYLDPKADLTFKKIFGNHPDRLKNLLNSLQLLNEDELIQQQQYLPTTEELEISGFTDAELRAYDKFWDSVSVERTLIDDSYQKGKEKGKEEGIAEGMEKGMNQKALEIAKNMLAMGLSAEQVAKATQLSLEIIKNLSNS
;
A
#
# COMPACT_ATOMS: atom_id res chain seq x y z
N MET A 1 -11.74 -14.57 8.44
CA MET A 1 -12.02 -13.12 8.41
C MET A 1 -11.23 -12.47 9.52
N LYS A 2 -10.36 -11.48 9.23
CA LYS A 2 -9.77 -10.65 10.28
C LYS A 2 -10.87 -9.72 10.77
N TYR A 3 -11.29 -9.85 12.02
CA TYR A 3 -12.19 -8.87 12.63
C TYR A 3 -11.46 -7.52 12.66
N LEU A 4 -12.14 -6.48 12.19
CA LEU A 4 -11.63 -5.11 12.26
C LEU A 4 -11.60 -4.74 13.74
N ASP A 5 -10.46 -4.25 14.25
CA ASP A 5 -10.38 -3.75 15.62
C ASP A 5 -11.35 -2.56 15.75
N PRO A 6 -12.40 -2.64 16.59
CA PRO A 6 -13.36 -1.55 16.75
C PRO A 6 -12.70 -0.24 17.20
N LYS A 7 -11.54 -0.30 17.86
CA LYS A 7 -10.76 0.88 18.25
C LYS A 7 -10.15 1.61 17.05
N ALA A 8 -9.90 0.90 15.96
CA ALA A 8 -9.35 1.43 14.71
C ALA A 8 -10.40 1.55 13.58
N ASP A 9 -11.66 1.20 13.86
CA ASP A 9 -12.74 1.29 12.87
C ASP A 9 -13.21 2.74 12.69
N LEU A 10 -12.55 3.44 11.77
CA LEU A 10 -12.90 4.79 11.36
C LEU A 10 -14.33 4.91 10.84
N THR A 11 -14.89 3.84 10.26
CA THR A 11 -16.25 3.82 9.73
C THR A 11 -17.24 3.80 10.88
N PHE A 12 -17.01 2.93 11.87
CA PHE A 12 -17.79 2.88 13.10
C PHE A 12 -17.76 4.23 13.84
N LYS A 13 -16.57 4.83 14.01
CA LYS A 13 -16.43 6.15 14.65
C LYS A 13 -17.20 7.25 13.91
N LYS A 14 -17.19 7.27 12.57
CA LYS A 14 -17.95 8.26 11.78
C LYS A 14 -19.47 8.10 11.92
N ILE A 15 -19.96 6.86 11.99
CA ILE A 15 -21.39 6.57 12.03
C ILE A 15 -21.97 6.77 13.44
N PHE A 16 -21.23 6.35 14.49
CA PHE A 16 -21.73 6.30 15.86
C PHE A 16 -21.06 7.30 16.81
N GLY A 17 -19.84 7.75 16.53
CA GLY A 17 -19.03 8.55 17.47
C GLY A 17 -19.61 9.93 17.81
N ASN A 18 -20.38 10.52 16.90
CA ASN A 18 -21.04 11.83 17.12
C ASN A 18 -22.57 11.72 17.22
N HIS A 19 -23.11 10.50 17.28
CA HIS A 19 -24.54 10.23 17.21
C HIS A 19 -24.97 9.26 18.33
N PRO A 20 -25.03 9.73 19.60
CA PRO A 20 -25.30 8.88 20.75
C PRO A 20 -26.61 8.09 20.59
N ASP A 21 -27.69 8.71 20.13
CA ASP A 21 -28.96 8.01 19.96
C ASP A 21 -28.91 6.88 18.93
N ARG A 22 -28.06 6.99 17.90
CA ARG A 22 -27.88 5.89 16.93
C ARG A 22 -27.20 4.70 17.58
N LEU A 23 -26.17 4.94 18.40
CA LEU A 23 -25.50 3.87 19.13
C LEU A 23 -26.44 3.22 20.14
N LYS A 24 -27.21 4.02 20.89
CA LYS A 24 -28.25 3.54 21.83
C LYS A 24 -29.27 2.65 21.14
N ASN A 25 -29.85 3.13 20.04
CA ASN A 25 -30.89 2.42 19.32
C ASN A 25 -30.36 1.14 18.67
N LEU A 26 -29.13 1.19 18.13
CA LEU A 26 -28.47 -0.01 17.62
C LEU A 26 -28.28 -1.04 18.73
N LEU A 27 -27.73 -0.64 19.88
CA LEU A 27 -27.48 -1.55 21.00
C LEU A 27 -28.78 -2.15 21.54
N ASN A 28 -29.82 -1.35 21.72
CA ASN A 28 -31.15 -1.82 22.14
C ASN A 28 -31.77 -2.80 21.11
N SER A 29 -31.59 -2.54 19.80
CA SER A 29 -32.10 -3.41 18.74
C SER A 29 -31.35 -4.74 18.66
N LEU A 30 -30.03 -4.74 18.87
CA LEU A 30 -29.19 -5.93 18.85
C LEU A 30 -29.37 -6.82 20.09
N GLN A 31 -29.61 -6.20 21.25
CA GLN A 31 -29.72 -6.91 22.52
C GLN A 31 -31.13 -7.47 22.79
N LEU A 32 -32.12 -7.18 21.93
CA LEU A 32 -33.51 -7.64 22.05
C LEU A 32 -34.08 -7.44 23.47
N LEU A 33 -33.77 -6.29 24.07
CA LEU A 33 -34.14 -5.97 25.45
C LEU A 33 -35.64 -5.72 25.57
N ASN A 34 -36.23 -6.09 26.70
CA ASN A 34 -37.61 -5.72 27.04
C ASN A 34 -37.69 -4.20 27.33
N GLU A 35 -38.88 -3.60 27.28
CA GLU A 35 -39.06 -2.15 27.48
C GLU A 35 -38.44 -1.64 28.80
N ASP A 36 -38.46 -2.46 29.86
CA ASP A 36 -37.90 -2.15 31.17
C ASP A 36 -36.37 -2.25 31.25
N GLU A 37 -35.74 -2.91 30.27
CA GLU A 37 -34.29 -3.16 30.23
C GLU A 37 -33.57 -2.25 29.22
N LEU A 38 -34.31 -1.44 28.46
CA LEU A 38 -33.75 -0.56 27.45
C LEU A 38 -32.70 0.39 28.05
N ILE A 39 -31.58 0.53 27.34
CA ILE A 39 -30.53 1.49 27.67
C ILE A 39 -31.14 2.90 27.58
N GLN A 40 -31.30 3.55 28.73
CA GLN A 40 -31.85 4.91 28.84
C GLN A 40 -30.77 5.98 28.66
N GLN A 41 -29.56 5.71 29.18
CA GLN A 41 -28.43 6.64 29.15
C GLN A 41 -27.16 5.91 28.73
N GLN A 42 -26.31 6.61 27.99
CA GLN A 42 -24.96 6.17 27.67
C GLN A 42 -23.98 7.30 27.97
N GLN A 43 -22.75 6.93 28.30
CA GLN A 43 -21.64 7.86 28.48
C GLN A 43 -20.41 7.29 27.79
N TYR A 44 -19.74 8.12 26.99
CA TYR A 44 -18.40 7.80 26.52
C TYR A 44 -17.43 8.02 27.68
N LEU A 45 -16.71 6.97 28.04
CA LEU A 45 -15.59 7.12 28.95
C LEU A 45 -14.44 7.82 28.20
N PRO A 46 -13.74 8.76 28.85
CA PRO A 46 -12.55 9.36 28.27
C PRO A 46 -11.55 8.26 27.90
N THR A 47 -10.80 8.49 26.84
CA THR A 47 -9.75 7.56 26.43
C THR A 47 -8.66 7.49 27.51
N THR A 48 -7.87 6.41 27.50
CA THR A 48 -6.71 6.27 28.39
C THR A 48 -5.78 7.48 28.26
N GLU A 49 -5.62 7.97 27.04
CA GLU A 49 -4.80 9.14 26.71
C GLU A 49 -5.39 10.43 27.27
N GLU A 50 -6.71 10.66 27.14
CA GLU A 50 -7.40 11.82 27.75
C GLU A 50 -7.30 11.80 29.29
N LEU A 51 -7.35 10.62 29.90
CA LEU A 51 -7.17 10.46 31.35
C LEU A 51 -5.73 10.75 31.77
N GLU A 52 -4.74 10.28 31.01
CA GLU A 52 -3.32 10.53 31.27
C GLU A 52 -2.97 12.01 31.16
N ILE A 53 -3.45 12.71 30.12
CA ILE A 53 -3.16 14.14 29.94
C ILE A 53 -4.01 15.05 30.82
N SER A 54 -5.09 14.55 31.44
CA SER A 54 -5.94 15.35 32.33
C SER A 54 -5.20 15.88 33.57
N GLY A 55 -4.11 15.21 33.96
CA GLY A 55 -3.23 15.63 35.05
C GLY A 55 -2.05 16.52 34.63
N PHE A 56 -1.92 16.82 33.33
CA PHE A 56 -0.77 17.56 32.82
C PHE A 56 -0.92 19.06 33.07
N THR A 57 0.21 19.70 33.35
CA THR A 57 0.34 21.16 33.34
C THR A 57 0.40 21.68 31.90
N ASP A 58 0.17 22.98 31.69
CA ASP A 58 0.29 23.64 30.38
C ASP A 58 1.67 23.46 29.71
N ALA A 59 2.72 23.22 30.50
CA ALA A 59 4.06 22.96 29.99
C ALA A 59 4.19 21.51 29.48
N GLU A 60 3.59 20.56 30.20
CA GLU A 60 3.57 19.14 29.83
C GLU A 60 2.67 18.88 28.62
N LEU A 61 1.51 19.56 28.53
CA LEU A 61 0.66 19.52 27.34
C LEU A 61 1.40 20.01 26.09
N ARG A 62 2.14 21.11 26.20
CA ARG A 62 2.98 21.63 25.09
C ARG A 62 4.12 20.68 24.72
N ALA A 63 4.71 19.98 25.70
CA ALA A 63 5.74 18.98 25.43
C ALA A 63 5.16 17.75 24.73
N TYR A 64 3.96 17.32 25.14
CA TYR A 64 3.21 16.23 24.54
C TYR A 64 2.79 16.56 23.09
N ASP A 65 2.23 17.73 22.83
CA ASP A 65 1.89 18.18 21.47
C ASP A 65 3.12 18.18 20.55
N LYS A 66 4.24 18.75 21.04
CA LYS A 66 5.50 18.80 20.28
C LYS A 66 6.06 17.40 20.00
N PHE A 67 5.91 16.47 20.94
CA PHE A 67 6.31 15.07 20.76
C PHE A 67 5.50 14.42 19.63
N TRP A 68 4.18 14.57 19.65
CA TRP A 68 3.30 14.00 18.63
C TRP A 68 3.46 14.64 17.26
N ASP A 69 3.72 15.95 17.18
CA ASP A 69 4.09 16.61 15.93
C ASP A 69 5.35 15.98 15.32
N SER A 70 6.38 15.73 16.14
CA SER A 70 7.62 15.08 15.68
C SER A 70 7.38 13.66 15.19
N VAL A 71 6.60 12.86 15.93
CA VAL A 71 6.25 11.48 15.54
C VAL A 71 5.45 11.46 14.25
N SER A 72 4.53 12.42 14.06
CA SER A 72 3.72 12.55 12.84
C SER A 72 4.61 12.82 11.61
N VAL A 73 5.54 13.77 11.72
CA VAL A 73 6.49 14.11 10.65
C VAL A 73 7.38 12.92 10.29
N GLU A 74 7.93 12.23 11.28
CA GLU A 74 8.78 11.05 11.06
C GLU A 74 8.01 9.93 10.33
N ARG A 75 6.76 9.69 10.74
CA ARG A 75 5.89 8.71 10.09
C ARG A 75 5.60 9.06 8.63
N THR A 76 5.30 10.32 8.33
CA THR A 76 5.10 10.78 6.95
C THR A 76 6.35 10.60 6.11
N LEU A 77 7.54 10.92 6.64
CA LEU A 77 8.81 10.72 5.92
C LEU A 77 9.07 9.25 5.60
N ILE A 78 8.77 8.35 6.55
CA ILE A 78 8.90 6.90 6.35
C ILE A 78 7.92 6.43 5.26
N ASP A 79 6.66 6.83 5.34
CA ASP A 79 5.65 6.45 4.35
C ASP A 79 6.01 6.95 2.94
N ASP A 80 6.44 8.21 2.82
CA ASP A 80 6.91 8.78 1.55
C ASP A 80 8.11 8.02 0.98
N SER A 81 9.08 7.68 1.83
CA SER A 81 10.27 6.93 1.42
C SER A 81 9.92 5.52 0.94
N TYR A 82 8.98 4.85 1.62
CA TYR A 82 8.51 3.53 1.26
C TYR A 82 7.74 3.53 -0.07
N GLN A 83 6.84 4.51 -0.27
CA GLN A 83 6.12 4.64 -1.54
C GLN A 83 7.07 4.92 -2.70
N LYS A 84 8.02 5.86 -2.53
CA LYS A 84 9.04 6.14 -3.54
C LYS A 84 9.88 4.90 -3.86
N GLY A 85 10.28 4.13 -2.85
CA GLY A 85 11.02 2.89 -3.05
C GLY A 85 10.22 1.86 -3.83
N LYS A 86 8.92 1.72 -3.53
CA LYS A 86 8.01 0.80 -4.23
C LYS A 86 7.76 1.21 -5.69
N GLU A 87 7.55 2.50 -5.94
CA GLU A 87 7.37 3.04 -7.29
C GLU A 87 8.62 2.82 -8.13
N LYS A 88 9.80 3.20 -7.59
CA LYS A 88 11.08 3.01 -8.27
C LYS A 88 11.35 1.54 -8.59
N GLY A 89 11.15 0.63 -7.62
CA GLY A 89 11.33 -0.80 -7.84
C GLY A 89 10.37 -1.38 -8.89
N LYS A 90 9.15 -0.85 -8.97
CA LYS A 90 8.19 -1.25 -10.02
C LYS A 90 8.63 -0.76 -11.39
N GLU A 91 9.06 0.48 -11.50
CA GLU A 91 9.55 1.06 -12.76
C GLU A 91 10.80 0.33 -13.27
N GLU A 92 11.80 0.12 -12.41
CA GLU A 92 13.00 -0.64 -12.72
C GLU A 92 12.66 -2.07 -13.16
N GLY A 93 11.76 -2.75 -12.44
CA GLY A 93 11.32 -4.10 -12.80
C GLY A 93 10.58 -4.18 -14.14
N ILE A 94 9.75 -3.19 -14.47
CA ILE A 94 9.08 -3.12 -15.77
C ILE A 94 10.09 -2.85 -16.89
N ALA A 95 11.00 -1.90 -16.70
CA ALA A 95 12.02 -1.55 -17.68
C ALA A 95 12.93 -2.75 -17.98
N GLU A 96 13.47 -3.39 -16.94
CA GLU A 96 14.29 -4.60 -17.09
C GLU A 96 13.52 -5.75 -17.76
N GLY A 97 12.27 -5.96 -17.36
CA GLY A 97 11.42 -7.01 -17.93
C GLY A 97 11.15 -6.78 -19.42
N MET A 98 10.88 -5.53 -19.81
CA MET A 98 10.64 -5.14 -21.19
C MET A 98 11.91 -5.28 -22.04
N GLU A 99 13.06 -4.83 -21.54
CA GLU A 99 14.35 -4.96 -22.22
C GLU A 99 14.73 -6.44 -22.43
N LYS A 100 14.65 -7.25 -21.37
CA LYS A 100 14.90 -8.70 -21.46
C LYS A 100 13.95 -9.38 -22.46
N GLY A 101 12.67 -9.04 -22.42
CA GLY A 101 11.67 -9.58 -23.35
C GLY A 101 11.91 -9.18 -24.81
N MET A 102 12.27 -7.92 -25.06
CA MET A 102 12.62 -7.44 -26.40
C MET A 102 13.87 -8.13 -26.94
N ASN A 103 14.92 -8.24 -26.12
CA ASN A 103 16.15 -8.92 -26.50
C ASN A 103 15.91 -10.42 -26.79
N GLN A 104 15.17 -11.12 -25.93
CA GLN A 104 14.80 -12.52 -26.17
C GLN A 104 14.01 -12.68 -27.46
N LYS A 105 13.02 -11.82 -27.72
CA LYS A 105 12.24 -11.84 -28.96
C LYS A 105 13.10 -11.57 -30.19
N ALA A 106 14.04 -10.63 -30.11
CA ALA A 106 14.97 -10.35 -31.22
C ALA A 106 15.87 -11.56 -31.51
N LEU A 107 16.37 -12.24 -30.48
CA LEU A 107 17.16 -13.46 -30.62
C LEU A 107 16.35 -14.62 -31.24
N GLU A 108 15.10 -14.81 -30.81
CA GLU A 108 14.22 -15.83 -31.39
C GLU A 108 13.90 -15.56 -32.87
N ILE A 109 13.62 -14.30 -33.22
CA ILE A 109 13.43 -13.89 -34.62
C ILE A 109 14.72 -14.18 -35.42
N ALA A 110 15.89 -13.84 -34.89
CA ALA A 110 17.17 -14.10 -35.53
C ALA A 110 17.38 -15.59 -35.82
N LYS A 111 17.12 -16.47 -34.84
CA LYS A 111 17.21 -17.94 -35.03
C LYS A 111 16.28 -18.43 -36.13
N ASN A 112 15.03 -17.96 -36.14
CA ASN A 112 14.06 -18.35 -37.17
C ASN A 112 14.49 -17.89 -38.56
N MET A 113 15.02 -16.67 -38.69
CA MET A 113 15.52 -16.15 -39.96
C MET A 113 16.73 -16.95 -40.47
N LEU A 114 17.66 -17.32 -39.59
CA LEU A 114 18.78 -18.20 -39.95
C LEU A 114 18.29 -19.58 -40.40
N ALA A 115 17.31 -20.17 -39.70
CA ALA A 115 16.71 -21.46 -40.06
C ALA A 115 15.99 -21.41 -41.42
N MET A 116 15.50 -20.24 -41.84
CA MET A 116 14.91 -20.01 -43.17
C MET A 116 15.96 -19.81 -44.28
N GLY A 117 17.26 -19.87 -43.95
CA GLY A 117 18.35 -19.76 -44.92
C GLY A 117 18.79 -18.34 -45.24
N LEU A 118 18.40 -17.33 -44.44
CA LEU A 118 18.94 -15.97 -44.57
C LEU A 118 20.40 -15.89 -44.12
N SER A 119 21.20 -15.05 -44.77
CA SER A 119 22.61 -14.83 -44.40
C SER A 119 22.74 -14.07 -43.07
N ALA A 120 23.84 -14.30 -42.35
CA ALA A 120 24.13 -13.61 -41.09
C ALA A 120 24.14 -12.08 -41.24
N GLU A 121 24.59 -11.53 -42.37
CA GLU A 121 24.52 -10.09 -42.63
C GLU A 121 23.08 -9.57 -42.76
N GLN A 122 22.19 -10.32 -43.44
CA GLN A 122 20.79 -9.95 -43.58
C GLN A 122 20.04 -10.03 -42.25
N VAL A 123 20.31 -11.05 -41.44
CA VAL A 123 19.68 -11.23 -40.12
C VAL A 123 20.14 -10.15 -39.14
N ALA A 124 21.44 -9.84 -39.10
CA ALA A 124 21.96 -8.76 -38.25
C ALA A 124 21.32 -7.41 -38.60
N LYS A 125 21.18 -7.11 -39.89
CA LYS A 125 20.54 -5.87 -40.36
C LYS A 125 19.05 -5.80 -39.99
N ALA A 126 18.33 -6.92 -40.05
CA ALA A 126 16.89 -6.95 -39.78
C ALA A 126 16.54 -6.92 -38.29
N THR A 127 17.35 -7.57 -37.46
CA THR A 127 17.12 -7.68 -36.00
C THR A 127 17.84 -6.61 -35.19
N GLN A 128 18.69 -5.81 -35.83
CA GLN A 128 19.56 -4.80 -35.20
C GLN A 128 20.54 -5.39 -34.17
N LEU A 129 20.76 -6.70 -34.21
CA LEU A 129 21.74 -7.39 -33.39
C LEU A 129 23.12 -7.32 -34.07
N SER A 130 24.18 -7.40 -33.26
CA SER A 130 25.54 -7.40 -33.79
C SER A 130 25.81 -8.66 -34.61
N LEU A 131 26.65 -8.54 -35.63
CA LEU A 131 27.07 -9.67 -36.47
C LEU A 131 27.73 -10.78 -35.65
N GLU A 132 28.41 -10.45 -34.55
CA GLU A 132 28.98 -11.42 -33.63
C GLU A 132 27.91 -12.26 -32.91
N ILE A 133 26.86 -11.62 -32.38
CA ILE A 133 25.73 -12.32 -31.73
C ILE A 133 25.06 -13.27 -32.73
N ILE A 134 24.82 -12.82 -33.96
CA ILE A 134 24.21 -13.65 -35.00
C ILE A 134 25.10 -14.84 -35.40
N LYS A 135 26.40 -14.63 -35.56
CA LYS A 135 27.35 -15.72 -35.86
C LYS A 135 27.44 -16.75 -34.74
N ASN A 136 27.36 -16.32 -33.49
CA ASN A 136 27.32 -17.24 -32.34
C ASN A 136 26.03 -18.06 -32.31
N LEU A 137 24.88 -17.48 -32.70
CA LEU A 137 23.61 -18.21 -32.83
C LEU A 137 23.62 -19.25 -33.95
N SER A 138 24.37 -19.00 -35.03
CA SER A 138 24.51 -19.92 -36.17
C SER A 138 25.41 -21.13 -35.89
N ASN A 139 26.30 -21.03 -34.89
CA ASN A 139 27.28 -22.06 -34.55
C ASN A 139 26.84 -22.97 -33.39
N SER A 140 25.61 -22.77 -32.89
CA SER A 140 24.98 -23.55 -31.82
C SER A 140 23.91 -24.48 -32.36
#